data_AF-G4H828-F1
#
_entry.id   AF-G4H828-F1
#
_cell.length_a   1.000
_cell.length_b   1.000
_cell.length_c   1.000
_cell.angle_alpha   90.00
_cell.angle_beta   90.00
_cell.angle_gamma   90.00
#
_symmetry.space_group_name_H-M   'P 1'
#
loop_
_entity.id
_entity.type
_entity.pdbx_description
1 polymer ?
#
loop_
_entity_poly.entity_id
_entity_poly.type
_entity_poly.pdbx_seq_one_letter_code
_entity_poly.pdbx_strand_id
1 'polypeptide(L)' 'MKALTSPEAGVAQGRQDMGLIICSGCEEMVDTIPTDGVKIIHGYCGKGECERSTAQNS' A
#
# COMPACT_ATOMS: atom_id res chain seq x y z
N MET A 1 22.67 25.43 28.55
CA MET A 1 22.22 24.84 27.28
C MET A 1 21.36 23.63 27.65
N LYS A 2 20.03 23.75 27.68
CA LYS A 2 19.15 22.60 27.95
C LYS A 2 18.53 22.20 26.63
N ALA A 3 18.95 21.04 26.12
CA ALA A 3 18.47 20.49 24.87
C ALA A 3 16.95 20.28 24.95
N LEU A 4 16.24 20.85 23.98
CA LEU A 4 14.85 20.53 23.68
C LEU A 4 14.85 19.15 23.03
N THR A 5 14.86 18.08 23.82
CA THR A 5 14.49 16.77 23.30
C THR A 5 12.98 16.68 23.37
N SER A 6 12.32 17.05 22.28
CA SER A 6 10.93 16.67 22.06
C SER A 6 10.85 15.15 22.22
N PRO A 7 10.05 14.62 23.16
CA PRO A 7 9.71 13.22 23.09
C PRO A 7 8.89 13.09 21.81
N GLU A 8 9.56 12.51 20.81
CA GLU A 8 9.01 11.42 20.03
C GLU A 8 7.59 11.70 19.54
N ALA A 9 7.47 12.04 18.27
CA ALA A 9 6.22 11.99 17.54
C ALA A 9 5.56 10.61 17.75
N GLY A 10 4.77 10.51 18.82
CA GLY A 10 3.99 9.36 19.19
C GLY A 10 2.82 9.24 18.23
N VAL A 11 3.11 8.91 16.98
CA VAL A 11 2.10 8.31 16.11
C VAL A 11 1.95 6.88 16.61
N ALA A 12 0.97 6.72 17.48
CA ALA A 12 0.31 5.48 17.89
C ALA A 12 1.10 4.20 17.58
N GLN A 13 1.66 3.59 18.63
CA GLN A 13 1.88 2.15 18.71
C GLN A 13 0.52 1.39 18.68
N GLY A 14 -0.33 1.68 17.70
CA GLY A 14 -1.36 0.76 17.27
C GLY A 14 -0.66 -0.19 16.31
N ARG A 15 -0.72 -1.49 16.59
CA ARG A 15 -0.29 -2.53 15.65
C ARG A 15 -1.13 -2.37 14.39
N GLN A 16 -0.65 -1.57 13.44
CA GLN A 16 -1.32 -1.38 12.16
C GLN A 16 -1.10 -2.66 11.37
N ASP A 17 -2.18 -3.34 10.99
CA ASP A 17 -2.08 -4.51 10.15
C ASP A 17 -1.66 -4.05 8.75
N MET A 18 -0.47 -4.45 8.31
CA MET A 18 0.01 -4.10 6.99
C MET A 18 -0.68 -4.96 5.94
N GLY A 19 -1.25 -4.30 4.93
CA GLY A 19 -1.78 -4.93 3.73
C GLY A 19 -0.77 -4.90 2.60
N LEU A 20 -0.82 -5.93 1.76
CA LEU A 20 -0.01 -6.09 0.57
C LEU A 20 -0.81 -5.71 -0.67
N ILE A 21 -0.27 -4.83 -1.50
CA ILE A 21 -0.84 -4.49 -2.81
C ILE A 21 -0.21 -5.41 -3.86
N ILE A 22 -1.04 -6.16 -4.57
CA ILE A 22 -0.64 -7.07 -5.65
C ILE A 22 -1.26 -6.60 -6.96
N CYS A 23 -0.48 -6.60 -8.04
CA CYS A 23 -0.98 -6.32 -9.37
C CYS A 23 -1.84 -7.48 -9.86
N SER A 24 -3.05 -7.19 -10.32
CA SER A 24 -3.97 -8.19 -10.89
C SER A 24 -3.58 -8.61 -12.31
N GLY A 25 -2.66 -7.88 -12.96
CA GLY A 25 -2.18 -8.18 -14.31
C GLY A 25 -0.97 -9.12 -14.31
N CYS A 26 0.07 -8.80 -13.53
CA CYS A 26 1.33 -9.55 -13.50
C CYS A 26 1.56 -10.33 -12.19
N GLU A 27 0.62 -10.28 -11.25
CA GLU A 27 0.71 -10.93 -9.93
C GLU A 27 1.91 -10.52 -9.07
N GLU A 28 2.59 -9.43 -9.45
CA GLU A 28 3.72 -8.89 -8.70
C GLU A 28 3.26 -8.04 -7.50
N MET A 29 4.04 -8.09 -6.43
CA MET A 29 3.92 -7.17 -5.29
C MET A 29 4.25 -5.75 -5.77
N VAL A 30 3.32 -4.82 -5.54
CA VAL A 30 3.45 -3.41 -5.91
C VAL A 30 3.95 -2.59 -4.72
N ASP A 31 3.30 -2.74 -3.56
CA ASP A 31 3.63 -1.96 -2.35
C ASP A 31 3.00 -2.60 -1.09
N THR A 32 3.33 -2.09 0.08
CA THR A 32 2.72 -2.42 1.37
C THR A 32 2.21 -1.17 2.06
N ILE A 33 0.95 -1.16 2.49
CA ILE A 33 0.33 -0.01 3.15
C ILE A 33 -0.28 -0.41 4.49
N PRO A 34 -0.35 0.50 5.49
CA PRO A 34 -1.14 0.27 6.69
C PRO A 34 -2.62 0.08 6.32
N THR A 35 -3.25 -0.93 6.91
CA THR A 35 -4.67 -1.24 6.70
C THR A 35 -5.35 -1.54 8.03
N ASP A 36 -6.67 -1.52 8.02
CA ASP A 36 -7.51 -1.93 9.15
C ASP A 36 -7.88 -3.42 9.03
N GLY A 37 -6.86 -4.29 8.97
CA GLY A 37 -7.01 -5.76 8.92
C GLY A 37 -7.12 -6.39 7.53
N VAL A 38 -6.97 -5.61 6.45
CA VAL A 38 -7.03 -6.12 5.07
C VAL A 38 -5.64 -6.56 4.60
N LYS A 39 -5.43 -7.88 4.51
CA LYS A 39 -4.10 -8.44 4.21
C LYS A 39 -3.68 -8.29 2.75
N ILE A 40 -4.61 -8.43 1.80
CA ILE A 40 -4.31 -8.43 0.36
C ILE A 40 -5.25 -7.45 -0.34
N ILE A 41 -4.67 -6.57 -1.15
CA ILE A 41 -5.35 -5.57 -1.95
C ILE A 41 -4.91 -5.79 -3.40
N HIS A 42 -5.88 -5.92 -4.30
CA HIS A 42 -5.62 -6.09 -5.72
C HIS A 42 -5.72 -4.76 -6.45
N GLY A 43 -4.66 -4.39 -7.17
CA GLY A 43 -4.56 -3.17 -7.97
C GLY A 43 -3.93 -3.44 -9.34
N TYR A 44 -3.57 -2.40 -10.06
CA TYR A 44 -2.76 -2.49 -11.29
C TYR A 44 -1.49 -1.67 -11.11
N CYS A 45 -0.33 -2.25 -11.45
CA CYS A 45 0.99 -1.65 -11.24
C CYS A 45 1.33 -0.52 -12.24
N GLY A 46 0.44 -0.21 -13.18
CA GLY A 46 0.64 0.83 -14.18
C GLY A 46 1.66 0.49 -15.28
N LYS A 47 2.21 -0.73 -15.30
CA LYS A 47 2.95 -1.22 -16.47
C LYS A 47 1.99 -1.32 -17.65
N GLY A 48 2.43 -0.96 -18.85
CA GLY A 48 1.58 -1.02 -20.05
C GLY A 48 1.01 -2.42 -20.34
N GLU A 49 1.73 -3.48 -19.95
CA GLU A 49 1.24 -4.87 -20.02
C GLU A 49 0.10 -5.19 -19.04
N CYS A 50 0.01 -4.41 -17.95
CA CYS A 50 -0.99 -4.51 -16.90
C CYS A 50 -2.02 -3.38 -16.94
N GLU A 51 -1.95 -2.47 -17.92
CA GLU A 51 -3.01 -1.47 -18.09
C GLU A 51 -4.31 -2.22 -18.34
N ARG A 52 -5.32 -1.89 -17.52
CA ARG A 52 -6.66 -2.42 -17.70
C ARG A 52 -7.07 -2.11 -19.11
N SER A 53 -7.12 -3.13 -19.97
CA SER A 53 -7.73 -3.04 -21.28
C SER A 53 -9.19 -2.65 -21.04
N THR A 54 -9.49 -1.36 -21.10
CA THR A 54 -10.85 -0.82 -21.13
C THR A 54 -11.56 -1.18 -22.44
N ALA A 55 -10.92 -1.98 -23.30
CA ALA A 55 -11.52 -2.67 -24.43
C ALA A 55 -12.43 -3.83 -23.97
N GLN A 56 -13.45 -3.52 -23.16
CA GLN A 56 -14.66 -4.31 -23.07
C GLN A 56 -15.85 -3.36 -23.15
N ASN A 57 -16.24 -2.98 -24.36
CA ASN A 57 -17.55 -3.27 -24.93
C ASN A 57 -17.64 -2.61 -26.32
N SER A 58 -17.65 -3.42 -27.39
CA SER A 58 -18.07 -3.00 -28.73
C SER A 58 -19.58 -2.93 -28.84
#